data_AF-A0A653VL53-F1
#
_entry.id   AF-A0A653VL53-F1
#
_cell.length_a   1.000
_cell.length_b   1.000
_cell.length_c   1.000
_cell.angle_alpha   90.00
_cell.angle_beta   90.00
_cell.angle_gamma   90.00
#
_symmetry.space_group_name_H-M   'P 1'
#
loop_
_entity.id
_entity.type
_entity.pdbx_description
1 polymer ?
#
loop_
_entity_poly.entity_id
_entity_poly.type
_entity_poly.pdbx_seq_one_letter_code
_entity_poly.pdbx_strand_id
1 'polypeptide(L)'
;MTRARSLLAGLLVALAAACSSTGGATPDPTVPAGYEAVPDEELFSVPRSLPGVRASDLRYVDELGQSRSYRGRVTMQEGLPEERVDRTFDTVLRVLRHGRFGASYEVDVQSGSYVAGGVTFDLTLAEDYEARYGEQTGQEGWPLPSLRTG
;
A
#
# COMPACT_ATOMS: atom_id res chain seq x y z
N MET A 1 -26.81 -66.18 -1.04
CA MET A 1 -27.70 -65.00 -1.09
C MET A 1 -27.76 -64.37 0.29
N THR A 2 -27.23 -63.15 0.50
CA THR A 2 -27.70 -62.01 1.35
C THR A 2 -26.62 -60.90 1.27
N ARG A 3 -27.01 -59.64 1.46
CA ARG A 3 -26.50 -58.42 0.78
C ARG A 3 -25.38 -57.65 1.51
N ALA A 4 -24.47 -57.09 0.70
CA ALA A 4 -23.81 -55.76 0.69
C ALA A 4 -23.76 -54.83 1.94
N ARG A 5 -22.59 -54.17 2.12
CA ARG A 5 -22.35 -52.74 2.51
C ARG A 5 -20.84 -52.53 2.75
N SER A 6 -20.01 -52.14 1.78
CA SER A 6 -19.69 -50.77 1.34
C SER A 6 -19.30 -49.80 2.46
N LEU A 7 -18.00 -49.59 2.68
CA LEU A 7 -17.42 -48.39 3.30
C LEU A 7 -16.15 -48.01 2.52
N LEU A 8 -16.34 -47.19 1.49
CA LEU A 8 -15.26 -46.50 0.77
C LEU A 8 -15.65 -45.02 0.81
N ALA A 9 -15.22 -44.33 1.86
CA ALA A 9 -15.25 -42.88 1.97
C ALA A 9 -13.79 -42.45 1.90
N GLY A 10 -13.33 -41.63 0.97
CA GLY A 10 -14.02 -40.63 0.17
C GLY A 10 -13.09 -39.41 0.17
N LEU A 11 -11.91 -39.57 -0.42
CA LEU A 11 -10.93 -38.50 -0.59
C LEU A 11 -11.42 -37.60 -1.74
N LEU A 12 -12.05 -36.47 -1.40
CA LEU A 12 -12.36 -35.41 -2.36
C LEU A 12 -11.73 -34.11 -1.85
N VAL A 13 -10.44 -33.94 -2.20
CA VAL A 13 -9.82 -32.62 -2.27
C VAL A 13 -9.95 -32.19 -3.73
N ALA A 14 -10.89 -31.29 -4.01
CA ALA A 14 -10.96 -30.59 -5.29
C ALA A 14 -11.26 -29.11 -4.99
N LEU A 15 -10.17 -28.36 -4.84
CA LEU A 15 -10.16 -26.91 -4.73
C LEU A 15 -10.56 -26.35 -6.11
N ALA A 16 -11.83 -25.99 -6.29
CA ALA A 16 -12.29 -25.30 -7.48
C ALA A 16 -11.98 -23.81 -7.35
N ALA A 17 -10.73 -23.45 -7.62
CA ALA A 17 -10.35 -22.11 -8.02
C ALA A 17 -10.63 -21.97 -9.52
N ALA A 18 -11.63 -21.17 -9.88
CA ALA A 18 -11.76 -20.43 -11.14
C ALA A 18 -13.24 -20.18 -11.41
N CYS A 19 -13.67 -18.91 -11.33
CA CYS A 19 -14.61 -18.29 -12.27
C CYS A 19 -14.81 -16.84 -11.85
N SER A 20 -13.88 -15.97 -12.24
CA SER A 20 -14.18 -14.57 -12.56
C SER A 20 -13.13 -14.11 -13.55
N SER A 21 -13.55 -14.07 -14.81
CA SER A 21 -12.78 -13.65 -15.97
C SER A 21 -12.74 -12.12 -16.04
N THR A 22 -11.53 -11.55 -15.99
CA THR A 22 -11.20 -10.27 -16.65
C THR A 22 -9.69 -10.23 -16.85
N GLY A 23 -9.24 -10.34 -18.10
CA GLY A 23 -7.88 -10.02 -18.58
C GLY A 23 -6.73 -10.55 -17.72
N GLY A 24 -6.28 -11.78 -17.95
CA GLY A 24 -5.14 -12.37 -17.27
C GLY A 24 -3.83 -11.64 -17.62
N ALA A 25 -3.52 -10.57 -16.90
CA ALA A 25 -2.16 -10.15 -16.69
C ALA A 25 -1.42 -11.36 -16.10
N THR A 26 -0.33 -11.78 -16.74
CA THR A 26 0.55 -12.77 -16.14
C THR A 26 0.93 -12.25 -14.75
N PRO A 27 0.71 -13.01 -13.67
CA PRO A 27 1.09 -12.57 -12.33
C PRO A 27 2.57 -12.20 -12.34
N ASP A 28 2.89 -10.99 -11.87
CA ASP A 28 4.27 -10.59 -11.69
C ASP A 28 4.90 -11.54 -10.65
N PRO A 29 5.90 -12.36 -11.03
CA PRO A 29 6.44 -13.40 -10.16
C PRO A 29 7.16 -12.83 -8.93
N THR A 30 7.39 -11.51 -8.89
CA THR A 30 7.95 -10.82 -7.72
C THR A 30 6.91 -10.53 -6.64
N VAL A 31 5.61 -10.58 -6.96
CA VAL A 31 4.55 -10.30 -6.01
C VAL A 31 4.27 -11.54 -5.16
N PRO A 32 4.28 -11.44 -3.81
CA PRO A 32 3.99 -12.57 -2.93
C PRO A 32 2.60 -13.18 -3.19
N ALA A 33 2.49 -14.51 -3.06
CA ALA A 33 1.22 -15.20 -3.22
C ALA A 33 0.19 -14.72 -2.19
N GLY A 34 -1.00 -14.34 -2.66
CA GLY A 34 -2.06 -13.81 -1.80
C GLY A 34 -1.91 -12.33 -1.43
N TYR A 35 -0.88 -11.64 -1.94
CA TYR A 35 -0.78 -10.20 -1.79
C TYR A 35 -1.88 -9.51 -2.58
N GLU A 36 -2.64 -8.67 -1.90
CA GLU A 36 -3.65 -7.81 -2.51
C GLU A 36 -3.36 -6.37 -2.11
N ALA A 37 -3.13 -5.49 -3.10
CA ALA A 37 -2.93 -4.07 -2.85
C ALA A 37 -4.26 -3.42 -2.44
N VAL A 38 -4.19 -2.42 -1.56
CA VAL A 38 -5.29 -1.48 -1.38
C VAL A 38 -5.39 -0.62 -2.65
N PRO A 39 -6.61 -0.36 -3.18
CA PRO A 39 -6.79 0.48 -4.36
C PRO A 39 -6.18 1.88 -4.19
N ASP A 40 -5.55 2.39 -5.26
CA ASP A 40 -4.86 3.67 -5.25
C ASP A 40 -5.79 4.82 -4.83
N GLU A 41 -7.06 4.80 -5.27
CA GLU A 41 -8.06 5.79 -4.89
C GLU A 41 -8.31 5.83 -3.38
N GLU A 42 -8.33 4.67 -2.75
CA GLU A 42 -8.54 4.52 -1.31
C GLU A 42 -7.30 4.99 -0.54
N LEU A 43 -6.10 4.62 -0.99
CA LEU A 43 -4.84 5.11 -0.43
C LEU A 43 -4.75 6.64 -0.49
N PHE A 44 -5.04 7.23 -1.65
CA PHE A 44 -4.91 8.67 -1.86
C PHE A 44 -5.98 9.48 -1.13
N SER A 45 -7.09 8.85 -0.75
CA SER A 45 -8.14 9.50 0.06
C SER A 45 -7.64 9.84 1.47
N VAL A 46 -6.76 9.01 2.04
CA VAL A 46 -6.29 9.18 3.42
C VAL A 46 -5.43 10.44 3.59
N PRO A 47 -4.37 10.69 2.81
CA PRO A 47 -3.62 11.93 2.92
C PRO A 47 -4.48 13.19 2.77
N ARG A 48 -5.54 13.15 1.95
CA ARG A 48 -6.46 14.28 1.76
C ARG A 48 -7.31 14.57 3.00
N SER A 49 -7.57 13.57 3.84
CA SER A 49 -8.37 13.72 5.06
C SER A 49 -7.53 14.03 6.31
N LEU A 50 -6.19 14.00 6.22
CA LEU A 50 -5.33 14.26 7.37
C LEU A 50 -5.47 15.71 7.89
N PRO A 51 -5.55 15.93 9.21
CA PRO A 51 -5.70 17.27 9.75
C PRO A 51 -4.51 18.16 9.41
N GLY A 52 -4.80 19.33 8.84
CA GLY A 52 -3.81 20.29 8.38
C GLY A 52 -3.45 20.18 6.90
N VAL A 53 -3.87 19.12 6.19
CA VAL A 53 -3.66 19.00 4.75
C VAL A 53 -4.61 19.93 3.99
N ARG A 54 -4.06 20.62 2.99
CA ARG A 54 -4.78 21.50 2.06
C ARG A 54 -4.94 20.89 0.68
N ALA A 55 -3.93 20.15 0.21
CA ALA A 55 -3.94 19.49 -1.09
C ALA A 55 -3.07 18.23 -1.07
N SER A 56 -3.39 17.28 -1.92
CA SER A 56 -2.58 16.08 -2.19
C SER A 56 -2.77 15.67 -3.65
N ASP A 57 -1.69 15.64 -4.41
CA ASP A 57 -1.66 15.27 -5.84
C ASP A 57 -0.97 13.91 -6.08
N LEU A 58 -0.96 13.06 -5.05
CA LEU A 58 -0.40 11.71 -5.13
C LEU A 58 -0.99 10.91 -6.29
N ARG A 59 -0.11 10.22 -7.00
CA ARG A 59 -0.43 9.33 -8.10
C ARG A 59 0.53 8.16 -8.15
N TYR A 60 0.07 7.07 -8.75
CA TYR A 60 0.94 5.97 -9.14
C TYR A 60 1.40 6.17 -10.58
N VAL A 61 2.70 5.97 -10.84
CA VAL A 61 3.31 6.05 -12.15
C VAL A 61 3.87 4.69 -12.52
N ASP A 62 3.38 4.15 -13.63
CA ASP A 62 3.85 2.92 -14.27
C ASP A 62 4.08 3.21 -15.75
N GLU A 63 5.23 3.81 -16.02
CA GLU A 63 5.64 4.20 -17.36
C GLU A 63 6.80 3.32 -17.81
N LEU A 64 6.78 2.92 -19.09
CA LEU A 64 7.83 2.11 -19.68
C LEU A 64 9.19 2.80 -19.54
N GLY A 65 10.15 2.12 -18.91
CA GLY A 65 11.50 2.65 -18.68
C GLY A 65 11.65 3.50 -17.42
N GLN A 66 10.61 3.60 -16.59
CA GLN A 66 10.69 4.22 -15.26
C GLN A 66 10.40 3.19 -14.17
N SER A 67 10.95 3.44 -12.98
CA SER A 67 10.58 2.66 -11.80
C SER A 67 9.12 2.91 -11.44
N ARG A 68 8.38 1.83 -11.25
CA ARG A 68 7.03 1.83 -10.68
C ARG A 68 7.05 2.57 -9.35
N SER A 69 6.34 3.69 -9.25
CA SER A 69 6.50 4.60 -8.12
C SER A 69 5.22 5.32 -7.76
N TYR A 70 5.03 5.54 -6.45
CA TYR A 70 4.12 6.55 -5.94
C TYR A 70 4.83 7.90 -5.95
N ARG A 71 4.22 8.90 -6.59
CA ARG A 71 4.79 10.24 -6.76
C ARG A 71 3.82 11.32 -6.36
N GLY A 72 4.34 12.42 -5.82
CA GLY A 72 3.58 13.65 -5.64
C GLY A 72 3.94 14.39 -4.36
N ARG A 73 3.06 15.30 -3.97
CA ARG A 73 3.23 16.20 -2.84
C ARG A 73 1.94 16.33 -2.05
N VAL A 74 2.08 16.24 -0.73
CA VAL A 74 1.03 16.62 0.22
C VAL A 74 1.35 18.03 0.73
N THR A 75 0.48 18.98 0.43
CA THR A 75 0.62 20.37 0.89
C THR A 75 -0.20 20.57 2.15
N MET A 76 0.44 21.03 3.22
CA MET A 76 -0.18 21.34 4.50
C MET A 76 -0.39 22.85 4.68
N GLN A 77 -1.15 23.22 5.70
CA GLN A 77 -1.26 24.59 6.19
C GLN A 77 0.12 25.16 6.51
N GLU A 78 0.35 26.43 6.17
CA GLU A 78 1.59 27.13 6.51
C GLU A 78 1.71 27.34 8.02
N GLY A 79 2.95 27.41 8.51
CA GLY A 79 3.25 27.68 9.92
C GLY A 79 3.01 26.51 10.86
N LEU A 80 2.73 25.31 10.34
CA LEU A 80 2.70 24.10 11.16
C LEU A 80 4.11 23.77 11.66
N PRO A 81 4.26 23.27 12.91
CA PRO A 81 5.55 22.78 13.42
C PRO A 81 6.12 21.68 12.52
N GLU A 82 7.44 21.65 12.34
CA GLU A 82 8.14 20.64 11.51
C GLU A 82 7.77 19.20 11.94
N GLU A 83 7.72 18.94 13.24
CA GLU A 83 7.31 17.65 13.81
C GLU A 83 5.90 17.20 13.36
N ARG A 84 5.00 18.15 13.06
CA ARG A 84 3.67 17.83 12.53
C ARG A 84 3.77 17.42 11.06
N VAL A 85 4.61 18.08 10.28
CA VAL A 85 4.85 17.78 8.87
C VAL A 85 5.53 16.41 8.74
N ASP A 86 6.51 16.14 9.59
CA ASP A 86 7.23 14.86 9.67
C ASP A 86 6.30 13.69 9.98
N ARG A 87 5.40 13.86 10.97
CA ARG A 87 4.39 12.84 11.28
C ARG A 87 3.41 12.63 10.14
N THR A 88 3.05 13.68 9.40
CA THR A 88 2.22 13.53 8.20
C THR A 88 2.96 12.78 7.12
N PHE A 89 4.25 13.08 6.87
CA PHE A 89 5.08 12.31 5.94
C PHE A 89 5.16 10.83 6.33
N ASP A 90 5.42 10.53 7.60
CA ASP A 90 5.46 9.15 8.10
C ASP A 90 4.12 8.42 7.91
N THR A 91 3.01 9.12 8.15
CA THR A 91 1.66 8.58 7.93
C THR A 91 1.40 8.30 6.46
N VAL A 92 1.79 9.21 5.56
CA VAL A 92 1.63 9.04 4.12
C VAL A 92 2.41 7.82 3.64
N LEU A 93 3.66 7.63 4.06
CA LEU A 93 4.44 6.46 3.68
C LEU A 93 3.83 5.15 4.21
N ARG A 94 3.37 5.12 5.47
CA ARG A 94 2.68 3.94 6.03
C ARG A 94 1.45 3.58 5.22
N VAL A 95 0.67 4.56 4.79
CA VAL A 95 -0.48 4.34 3.91
C VAL A 95 -0.03 3.74 2.58
N LEU A 96 0.93 4.37 1.90
CA LEU A 96 1.37 3.93 0.57
C LEU A 96 2.01 2.52 0.59
N ARG A 97 2.54 2.06 1.73
CA ARG A 97 3.02 0.67 1.88
C ARG A 97 1.94 -0.41 1.74
N HIS A 98 0.67 -0.05 1.88
CA HIS A 98 -0.46 -0.95 1.61
C HIS A 98 -0.83 -1.02 0.11
N GLY A 99 -0.16 -0.24 -0.73
CA GLY A 99 -0.43 -0.15 -2.15
C GLY A 99 0.25 -1.24 -2.98
N ARG A 100 0.79 -0.87 -4.12
CA ARG A 100 1.36 -1.82 -5.08
C ARG A 100 2.68 -2.37 -4.60
N PHE A 101 2.82 -3.69 -4.69
CA PHE A 101 4.03 -4.38 -4.25
C PHE A 101 5.26 -3.89 -5.02
N GLY A 102 6.35 -3.61 -4.29
CA GLY A 102 7.62 -3.18 -4.87
C GLY A 102 7.62 -1.79 -5.50
N ALA A 103 6.56 -0.98 -5.32
CA ALA A 103 6.57 0.42 -5.74
C ALA A 103 7.54 1.24 -4.88
N SER A 104 8.34 2.11 -5.51
CA SER A 104 9.14 3.11 -4.79
C SER A 104 8.29 4.34 -4.40
N TYR A 105 8.84 5.20 -3.53
CA TYR A 105 8.13 6.38 -3.01
C TYR A 105 8.93 7.65 -3.28
N GLU A 106 8.42 8.48 -4.18
CA GLU A 106 8.95 9.82 -4.48
C GLU A 106 7.92 10.86 -4.06
N VAL A 107 7.72 10.97 -2.75
CA VAL A 107 6.68 11.79 -2.14
C VAL A 107 7.29 12.81 -1.20
N ASP A 108 6.75 14.03 -1.23
CA ASP A 108 7.07 15.10 -0.29
C ASP A 108 5.84 15.52 0.53
N VAL A 109 6.05 15.98 1.76
CA VAL A 109 5.07 16.74 2.54
C VAL A 109 5.63 18.13 2.84
N GLN A 110 4.89 19.18 2.50
CA GLN A 110 5.34 20.57 2.58
C GLN A 110 4.46 21.42 3.50
N SER A 111 5.10 22.29 4.29
CA SER A 111 4.46 23.39 5.06
C SER A 111 5.34 24.64 4.95
N GLY A 112 4.86 25.67 4.24
CA GLY A 112 5.67 26.86 3.97
C GLY A 112 6.96 26.49 3.22
N SER A 113 8.11 26.85 3.80
CA SER A 113 9.44 26.51 3.27
C SER A 113 9.98 25.15 3.71
N TYR A 114 9.37 24.50 4.70
CA TYR A 114 9.81 23.20 5.19
C TYR A 114 9.24 22.08 4.31
N VAL A 115 10.10 21.12 3.96
CA VAL A 115 9.76 19.95 3.14
C VAL A 115 10.31 18.69 3.81
N ALA A 116 9.41 17.79 4.17
CA ALA A 116 9.70 16.44 4.61
C ALA A 116 9.64 15.50 3.39
N GLY A 117 10.74 14.83 3.07
CA GLY A 117 10.82 13.87 1.96
C GLY A 117 11.72 12.69 2.32
N GLY A 118 11.90 11.72 1.40
CA GLY A 118 12.71 10.53 1.65
C GLY A 118 14.13 10.84 2.14
N VAL A 119 14.78 11.84 1.53
CA VAL A 119 16.13 12.29 1.92
C VAL A 119 16.17 12.84 3.35
N THR A 120 15.11 13.53 3.79
CA THR A 120 15.02 14.06 5.16
C THR A 120 15.06 12.96 6.23
N PHE A 121 14.63 11.75 5.87
CA PHE A 121 14.52 10.59 6.77
C PHE A 121 15.50 9.46 6.44
N ASP A 122 16.51 9.72 5.61
CA ASP A 122 17.46 8.71 5.13
C ASP A 122 16.77 7.49 4.49
N LEU A 123 15.64 7.71 3.80
CA LEU A 123 14.89 6.69 3.07
C LEU A 123 15.27 6.75 1.60
N THR A 124 16.34 6.05 1.23
CA THR A 124 16.93 6.11 -0.13
C THR A 124 16.88 4.76 -0.85
N LEU A 125 16.86 3.67 -0.10
CA LEU A 125 16.85 2.30 -0.56
C LEU A 125 15.61 1.56 -0.03
N ALA A 126 15.18 0.50 -0.73
CA ALA A 126 14.04 -0.32 -0.30
C ALA A 126 14.22 -0.87 1.14
N GLU A 127 15.46 -1.24 1.49
CA GLU A 127 15.85 -1.74 2.81
C GLU A 127 15.59 -0.71 3.93
N ASP A 128 15.76 0.60 3.65
CA ASP A 128 15.50 1.66 4.62
C ASP A 128 14.01 1.70 5.00
N TYR A 129 13.13 1.52 4.00
CA TYR A 129 11.69 1.49 4.23
C TYR A 129 11.26 0.22 4.97
N GLU A 130 11.84 -0.94 4.67
CA GLU A 130 11.57 -2.18 5.41
C GLU A 130 12.06 -2.10 6.86
N ALA A 131 13.26 -1.56 7.10
CA ALA A 131 13.79 -1.36 8.44
C ALA A 131 12.89 -0.44 9.29
N ARG A 132 12.32 0.60 8.67
CA ARG A 132 11.47 1.59 9.36
C ARG A 132 10.03 1.14 9.55
N TYR A 133 9.45 0.47 8.56
CA TYR A 133 8.00 0.22 8.51
C TYR A 133 7.62 -1.27 8.50
N GLY A 134 8.59 -2.17 8.42
CA GLY A 134 8.36 -3.60 8.20
C GLY A 134 8.04 -3.94 6.75
N GLU A 135 7.67 -5.19 6.51
CA GLU A 135 7.30 -5.69 5.17
C GLU A 135 6.04 -4.99 4.62
N GLN A 136 5.87 -5.00 3.29
CA GLN A 136 4.61 -4.54 2.70
C GLN A 136 3.52 -5.59 2.92
N THR A 137 2.39 -5.17 3.46
CA THR A 137 1.31 -6.10 3.84
C THR A 137 0.08 -6.05 2.92
N GLY A 138 0.04 -5.10 1.97
CA GLY A 138 -1.13 -4.95 1.09
C GLY A 138 -2.38 -4.63 1.91
N GLN A 139 -3.48 -5.36 1.71
CA GLN A 139 -4.71 -5.17 2.50
C GLN A 139 -4.62 -5.66 3.95
N GLU A 140 -3.62 -6.49 4.31
CA GLU A 140 -3.47 -6.93 5.68
C GLU A 140 -3.16 -5.73 6.60
N GLY A 141 -3.98 -5.57 7.64
CA GLY A 141 -3.88 -4.44 8.58
C GLY A 141 -4.55 -3.15 8.11
N TRP A 142 -5.16 -3.12 6.92
CA TRP A 142 -5.89 -1.97 6.40
C TRP A 142 -7.35 -1.90 6.93
N PRO A 143 -7.90 -0.69 7.18
CA PRO A 143 -7.20 0.59 7.30
C PRO A 143 -6.36 0.62 8.58
N LEU A 144 -5.30 1.44 8.57
CA LEU A 144 -4.42 1.63 9.73
C LEU A 144 -5.25 1.93 10.99
N PRO A 145 -4.95 1.32 12.15
CA PRO A 145 -5.73 1.52 13.38
C PRO A 145 -5.92 2.99 13.76
N SER A 146 -4.91 3.83 13.52
CA SER A 146 -4.95 5.28 13.77
C SER A 146 -5.93 6.06 12.89
N LEU A 147 -6.43 5.45 11.81
CA LEU A 147 -7.40 6.05 10.90
C LEU A 147 -8.86 5.65 11.21
N ARG A 148 -9.07 4.69 12.14
CA ARG A 148 -10.40 4.14 12.46
C ARG A 148 -11.20 4.99 13.45
N THR A 149 -10.59 5.97 14.10
CA THR A 149 -11.20 6.78 15.16
C THR A 149 -11.38 8.25 14.78
N GLY A 150 -11.50 8.54 13.48
CA GLY A 150 -11.82 9.87 12.95
C GLY A 150 -13.31 10.17 12.98
#